data_AF-X1E2G6-F1
#
_entry.id   AF-X1E2G6-F1
#
_cell.length_a   1.000
_cell.length_b   1.000
_cell.length_c   1.000
_cell.angle_alpha   90.00
_cell.angle_beta   90.00
_cell.angle_gamma   90.00
#
_symmetry.space_group_name_H-M   'P 1'
#
loop_
_entity.id
_entity.type
_entity.pdbx_description
1 polymer ?
#
loop_
_entity_poly.entity_id
_entity_poly.type
_entity_poly.pdbx_seq_one_letter_code
_entity_poly.pdbx_strand_id
1 'polypeptide(L)'
;MSNSFTEDALVEQPAIALFAELGWSTADCFEETFGPLGSLGRETSSEVVLLSRLRPALALLNTELPPEALELAIEELTRDRSLMSPAHAN
;
A
#
# COMPACT_ATOMS: atom_id res chain seq x y z
N MET A 1 -8.94 32.58 -7.57
CA MET A 1 -9.59 31.77 -8.61
C MET A 1 -9.14 30.34 -8.39
N SER A 2 -9.94 29.52 -7.72
CA SER A 2 -9.68 28.09 -7.61
C SER A 2 -9.64 27.51 -9.02
N ASN A 3 -8.56 26.83 -9.37
CA ASN A 3 -8.40 26.25 -10.70
C ASN A 3 -9.28 25.01 -10.80
N SER A 4 -10.55 25.17 -11.17
CA SER A 4 -11.59 24.11 -11.16
C SER A 4 -11.36 22.99 -12.20
N PHE A 5 -10.24 23.00 -12.90
CA PHE A 5 -9.89 22.04 -13.95
C PHE A 5 -8.50 21.43 -13.70
N THR A 6 -8.27 20.89 -12.50
CA THR A 6 -7.09 20.09 -12.14
C THR A 6 -7.45 18.62 -11.99
N GLU A 7 -6.47 17.72 -12.11
CA GLU A 7 -6.65 16.29 -11.84
C GLU A 7 -7.07 16.03 -10.39
N ASP A 8 -6.48 16.76 -9.44
CA ASP A 8 -6.89 16.73 -8.03
C ASP A 8 -8.40 17.01 -7.86
N ALA A 9 -8.88 18.12 -8.43
CA ALA A 9 -10.28 18.54 -8.26
C ALA A 9 -11.28 17.68 -9.06
N LEU A 10 -10.90 17.20 -10.25
CA LEU A 10 -11.81 16.49 -11.15
C LEU A 10 -11.76 14.97 -11.02
N VAL A 11 -10.68 14.40 -10.46
CA VAL A 11 -10.43 12.95 -10.42
C VAL A 11 -10.11 12.48 -9.01
N GLU A 12 -9.08 13.04 -8.37
CA GLU A 12 -8.57 12.53 -7.08
C GLU A 12 -9.57 12.71 -5.94
N GLN A 13 -10.02 13.95 -5.68
CA GLN A 13 -10.98 14.22 -4.60
C GLN A 13 -12.32 13.50 -4.79
N PRO A 14 -12.91 13.45 -6.01
CA PRO A 14 -14.10 12.64 -6.26
C PRO A 14 -13.89 11.13 -6.01
N ALA A 15 -12.73 10.57 -6.38
CA ALA A 15 -12.41 9.18 -6.11
C ALA A 15 -12.29 8.92 -4.61
N ILE A 16 -11.59 9.80 -3.86
CA ILE A 16 -11.47 9.72 -2.40
C ILE A 16 -12.85 9.74 -1.74
N ALA A 17 -13.74 10.65 -2.16
CA ALA A 17 -15.10 10.73 -1.63
C ALA A 17 -15.89 9.44 -1.89
N LEU A 18 -15.83 8.88 -3.10
CA LEU A 18 -16.49 7.63 -3.44
C LEU A 18 -15.96 6.46 -2.60
N PHE A 19 -14.64 6.36 -2.41
CA PHE A 19 -14.04 5.33 -1.56
C PHE A 19 -14.47 5.46 -0.10
N ALA A 20 -14.60 6.69 0.41
CA ALA A 20 -15.12 6.94 1.75
C ALA A 20 -16.59 6.47 1.90
N GLU A 21 -17.44 6.70 0.90
CA GLU A 21 -18.82 6.18 0.87
C GLU A 21 -18.87 4.65 0.90
N LEU A 22 -17.86 3.99 0.31
CA LEU A 22 -17.70 2.53 0.33
C LEU A 22 -17.04 2.01 1.62
N GLY A 23 -16.73 2.88 2.58
CA GLY A 23 -16.12 2.53 3.87
C GLY A 23 -14.61 2.31 3.83
N TRP A 24 -13.94 2.74 2.75
CA TRP A 24 -12.48 2.67 2.66
C TRP A 24 -11.84 3.85 3.38
N SER A 25 -10.69 3.58 4.01
CA SER A 25 -9.83 4.62 4.57
C SER A 25 -8.80 5.06 3.52
N THR A 26 -8.66 6.37 3.31
CA THR A 26 -7.69 6.96 2.38
C THR A 26 -6.54 7.63 3.14
N ALA A 27 -5.41 7.82 2.46
CA ALA A 27 -4.26 8.56 2.98
C ALA A 27 -3.60 9.31 1.82
N ASP A 28 -3.10 10.52 2.10
CA ASP A 28 -2.26 11.27 1.17
C ASP A 28 -0.82 10.76 1.31
N CYS A 29 -0.34 10.10 0.25
CA CYS A 29 1.01 9.55 0.19
C CYS A 29 1.98 10.47 -0.57
N PHE A 30 1.51 11.62 -1.09
CA PHE A 30 2.37 12.59 -1.77
C PHE A 30 3.26 13.32 -0.75
N GLU A 31 2.68 13.71 0.38
CA GLU A 31 3.36 14.37 1.51
C GLU A 31 3.89 13.38 2.56
N GLU A 32 4.13 12.13 2.17
CA GLU A 32 4.61 11.09 3.08
C GLU A 32 6.05 11.33 3.56
N THR A 33 6.31 10.93 4.81
CA THR A 33 7.65 10.85 5.39
C THR A 33 8.12 9.40 5.49
N PHE A 34 9.42 9.18 5.31
CA PHE A 34 10.05 7.85 5.26
C PHE A 34 10.96 7.58 6.47
N GLY A 35 11.25 6.30 6.70
CA GLY A 35 12.14 5.79 7.72
C GLY A 35 11.43 5.29 8.98
N PRO A 36 12.16 5.05 10.09
CA PRO A 36 11.61 4.44 11.30
C PRO A 36 10.45 5.18 11.96
N LEU A 37 10.32 6.48 11.70
CA LEU A 37 9.24 7.36 12.17
C LEU A 37 8.39 7.91 11.01
N GLY A 38 8.49 7.28 9.83
CA GLY A 38 7.72 7.61 8.64
C GLY A 38 6.24 7.30 8.80
N SER A 39 5.39 7.96 8.00
CA SER A 39 3.94 7.92 8.20
C SER A 39 3.31 6.55 7.89
N LEU A 40 3.83 5.82 6.89
CA LEU A 40 3.32 4.49 6.50
C LEU A 40 4.29 3.33 6.76
N GLY A 41 5.43 3.62 7.40
CA GLY A 41 6.45 2.62 7.76
C GLY A 41 7.26 2.12 6.57
N ARG A 42 7.37 2.93 5.50
CA ARG A 42 8.30 2.69 4.39
C ARG A 42 9.62 3.38 4.65
N GLU A 43 10.72 2.75 4.24
CA GLU A 43 12.06 3.35 4.27
C GLU A 43 12.30 4.26 3.06
N THR A 44 11.63 3.99 1.93
CA THR A 44 11.72 4.82 0.72
C THR A 44 10.40 4.82 -0.07
N SER A 45 10.28 5.72 -1.05
CA SER A 45 9.14 5.74 -1.98
C SER A 45 9.12 4.59 -2.98
N SER A 46 10.23 3.84 -3.13
CA SER A 46 10.30 2.69 -4.05
C SER A 46 9.65 1.43 -3.48
N GLU A 47 9.42 1.38 -2.17
CA GLU A 47 8.73 0.28 -1.53
C GLU A 47 7.22 0.36 -1.83
N VAL A 48 6.72 -0.61 -2.60
CA VAL A 48 5.30 -0.64 -3.01
C VAL A 48 4.41 -1.45 -2.06
N VAL A 49 5.02 -2.25 -1.17
CA VAL A 49 4.30 -3.08 -0.20
C VAL A 49 4.38 -2.44 1.19
N LEU A 50 3.22 -2.13 1.77
CA LEU A 50 3.12 -1.59 3.13
C LEU A 50 3.14 -2.71 4.17
N LEU A 51 4.33 -3.12 4.61
CA LEU A 51 4.50 -4.21 5.59
C LEU A 51 3.76 -3.96 6.91
N SER A 52 3.70 -2.70 7.34
CA SER A 52 2.97 -2.25 8.54
C SER A 52 1.48 -2.57 8.48
N ARG A 53 0.88 -2.62 7.28
CA ARG A 53 -0.52 -3.01 7.06
C ARG A 53 -0.67 -4.49 6.66
N LEU A 54 0.25 -5.01 5.85
CA LEU A 54 0.20 -6.39 5.36
C LEU A 54 0.27 -7.41 6.50
N ARG A 55 1.22 -7.23 7.43
CA ARG A 55 1.44 -8.14 8.57
C ARG A 55 0.17 -8.36 9.41
N PRO A 56 -0.46 -7.31 9.98
CA PRO A 56 -1.68 -7.51 10.77
C PRO A 56 -2.87 -8.01 9.93
N ALA A 57 -2.97 -7.63 8.66
CA ALA A 57 -4.04 -8.12 7.78
C ALA A 57 -3.91 -9.62 7.50
N LEU A 58 -2.69 -10.11 7.20
CA LEU A 58 -2.44 -11.55 7.00
C LEU A 58 -2.74 -12.35 8.25
N ALA A 59 -2.32 -11.87 9.43
CA ALA A 59 -2.63 -12.52 10.70
C ALA A 59 -4.14 -12.56 11.00
N LEU A 60 -4.86 -11.47 10.70
CA LEU A 60 -6.31 -11.39 10.89
C LEU A 60 -7.07 -12.36 9.97
N LEU A 61 -6.64 -12.50 8.72
CA LEU A 61 -7.29 -13.36 7.74
C LEU A 61 -6.97 -14.85 7.95
N ASN A 62 -5.85 -15.16 8.60
CA ASN A 62 -5.33 -16.52 8.71
C ASN A 62 -5.03 -16.89 10.18
N THR A 63 -6.03 -16.78 11.05
CA THR A 63 -5.87 -16.95 12.51
C THR A 63 -5.39 -18.34 12.94
N GLU A 64 -5.53 -19.36 12.09
CA GLU A 64 -5.13 -20.75 12.37
C GLU A 64 -3.73 -21.10 11.87
N LEU A 65 -3.09 -20.20 11.11
CA LEU A 65 -1.76 -20.45 10.56
C LEU A 65 -0.65 -20.07 11.54
N PRO A 66 0.46 -20.83 11.55
CA PRO A 66 1.60 -20.49 12.38
C PRO A 66 2.29 -19.21 11.86
N PRO A 67 2.91 -18.40 12.74
CA PRO A 67 3.60 -17.16 12.34
C PRO A 67 4.63 -17.36 11.22
N GLU A 68 5.33 -18.49 11.22
CA GLU A 68 6.34 -18.83 10.22
C GLU A 68 5.75 -18.92 8.81
N ALA A 69 4.51 -19.41 8.67
CA ALA A 69 3.83 -19.45 7.38
C ALA A 69 3.46 -18.04 6.87
N LEU A 70 3.13 -17.12 7.79
CA LEU A 70 2.84 -15.73 7.44
C LEU A 70 4.11 -14.99 7.00
N GLU A 71 5.24 -15.23 7.68
CA GLU A 71 6.53 -14.66 7.26
C GLU A 71 6.93 -15.14 5.87
N LEU A 72 6.82 -16.45 5.59
CA LEU A 72 7.12 -17.00 4.27
C LEU A 72 6.24 -16.39 3.17
N ALA A 73 4.96 -16.15 3.46
CA ALA A 73 4.05 -15.48 2.53
C ALA A 73 4.49 -14.02 2.27
N ILE A 74 4.89 -13.30 3.31
CA ILE A 74 5.39 -11.92 3.18
C ILE A 74 6.69 -11.90 2.37
N GLU A 75 7.63 -12.81 2.62
CA GLU A 75 8.87 -12.93 1.86
C GLU A 75 8.59 -13.13 0.37
N GLU A 76 7.66 -14.02 -0.01
CA GLU A 76 7.36 -14.23 -1.42
C GLU A 76 6.57 -13.08 -2.06
N LEU A 77 5.67 -12.44 -1.32
CA LEU A 77 4.93 -11.26 -1.81
C LEU A 77 5.83 -10.03 -2.00
N THR A 78 6.91 -9.93 -1.23
CA THR A 78 7.85 -8.79 -1.25
C THR A 78 9.12 -9.08 -2.05
N ARG A 79 9.23 -10.29 -2.61
CA ARG A 79 10.38 -10.71 -3.40
C ARG A 79 10.58 -9.77 -4.58
N ASP A 80 11.79 -9.26 -4.74
CA ASP A 80 12.14 -8.42 -5.86
C ASP A 80 12.11 -9.22 -7.17
N ARG A 81 11.23 -8.79 -8.08
CA ARG A 81 11.08 -9.33 -9.44
C ARG A 81 11.33 -8.28 -10.51
N SER A 82 11.87 -7.11 -10.13
CA SER A 82 12.09 -5.97 -11.03
C SER A 82 13.01 -6.30 -12.22
N LEU A 83 13.89 -7.30 -12.06
CA LEU A 83 14.80 -7.77 -13.11
C LEU A 83 14.27 -8.99 -13.90
N MET A 84 13.10 -9.50 -13.55
CA MET A 84 12.50 -10.66 -14.21
C MET A 84 11.72 -10.20 -15.46
N SER A 85 11.66 -11.04 -16.49
CA SER A 85 10.79 -10.73 -17.63
C SER A 85 9.32 -10.77 -17.18
N PRO A 86 8.40 -10.05 -17.84
CA PRO A 86 6.98 -10.01 -17.45
C PRO A 86 6.34 -11.39 -17.35
N ALA A 87 6.79 -12.37 -18.15
CA ALA A 87 6.30 -13.74 -18.10
C ALA A 87 6.75 -14.50 -16.85
N HIS A 88 7.87 -14.12 -16.23
CA HIS A 88 8.42 -14.76 -15.03
C HIS A 88 8.18 -13.94 -13.75
N ALA A 89 7.65 -12.72 -13.85
CA ALA A 89 7.42 -11.83 -12.71
C ALA A 89 6.13 -12.15 -11.92
N ASN A 90 5.30 -13.10 -12.38
CA ASN A 90 3.97 -13.39 -11.84
C ASN A 90 3.96 -14.62 -10.92
#